data_AF-A0A2E6TX07-F1
#
_entry.id   AF-A0A2E6TX07-F1
#
_cell.length_a   1.000
_cell.length_b   1.000
_cell.length_c   1.000
_cell.angle_alpha   90.00
_cell.angle_beta   90.00
_cell.angle_gamma   90.00
#
_symmetry.space_group_name_H-M   'P 1'
#
loop_
_entity.id
_entity.type
_entity.pdbx_description
1 polymer ?
#
loop_
_entity_poly.entity_id
_entity_poly.type
_entity_poly.pdbx_seq_one_letter_code
_entity_poly.pdbx_strand_id
1 'polypeptide(L)'
;MNPIKSLGLTRLFYVVLPCVGLLFGPVMQLCAAANPRDFQGKGLAKFATYKFTVDRNLEYAVNFGLTNLVVAHQQAFGKRIPAGFKVQYRIFGEFSDYEAYSQRVYRKKIDRRMLGYYSPRGKEIVTWRQSEPWRLMPTLQHEGCHAVMDAMYGNLPFWMIEGSADWFGEAPAWLQKNDKGLLPVGRDQRNRWLRLEDMRRKGRLPDIRQYFLTDKYEDWSNMFDKDIGLGYDIGWSIFDFFIRSGRSAKVVWPQQALAEATRRSQQMPNRPPEIIFTQAVDTVWPKIRRPNGQQLTGIETFEVGWQSWIEINARAELMKIREEKKKKGP
;
A
#
# COMPACT_ATOMS: atom_id res chain seq x y z
N MET A 1 -13.96 -42.91 52.66
CA MET A 1 -14.76 -44.13 52.43
C MET A 1 -15.94 -43.76 51.54
N ASN A 2 -15.97 -44.26 50.30
CA ASN A 2 -17.19 -44.37 49.47
C ASN A 2 -18.01 -45.57 50.02
N PRO A 3 -19.36 -45.70 49.82
CA PRO A 3 -19.96 -45.68 48.47
C PRO A 3 -21.49 -45.35 48.28
N ILE A 4 -21.82 -44.82 47.09
CA ILE A 4 -22.82 -45.32 46.10
C ILE A 4 -24.37 -45.22 46.31
N LYS A 5 -25.03 -44.86 45.17
CA LYS A 5 -26.41 -45.11 44.66
C LYS A 5 -27.55 -44.17 45.10
N SER A 6 -28.62 -43.92 44.34
CA SER A 6 -28.93 -43.71 42.91
C SER A 6 -30.45 -43.46 42.83
N LEU A 7 -30.91 -42.76 41.78
CA LEU A 7 -32.26 -42.74 41.20
C LEU A 7 -33.37 -41.95 41.90
N GLY A 8 -34.06 -41.14 41.09
CA GLY A 8 -35.31 -40.47 41.43
C GLY A 8 -35.74 -39.48 40.34
N LEU A 9 -36.34 -40.01 39.27
CA LEU A 9 -36.99 -39.23 38.20
C LEU A 9 -38.26 -38.52 38.71
N THR A 10 -38.71 -37.55 37.91
CA THR A 10 -40.03 -36.90 37.86
C THR A 10 -40.40 -35.88 38.94
N ARG A 11 -40.44 -34.60 38.53
CA ARG A 11 -41.63 -33.74 38.67
C ARG A 11 -41.62 -32.58 37.67
N LEU A 12 -42.76 -32.48 36.97
CA LEU A 12 -43.20 -31.38 36.13
C LEU A 12 -42.97 -30.02 36.82
N PHE A 13 -42.42 -29.07 36.07
CA PHE A 13 -42.65 -27.65 36.32
C PHE A 13 -43.17 -27.00 35.04
N TYR A 14 -44.43 -26.58 35.10
CA TYR A 14 -44.95 -25.50 34.26
C TYR A 14 -44.25 -24.22 34.71
N VAL A 15 -43.45 -23.61 33.84
CA VAL A 15 -43.11 -22.19 33.96
C VAL A 15 -43.46 -21.50 32.64
N VAL A 16 -44.51 -20.72 32.78
CA VAL A 16 -45.00 -19.61 31.96
C VAL A 16 -43.86 -18.91 31.21
N LEU A 17 -44.02 -18.80 29.88
CA LEU A 17 -43.33 -17.81 29.06
C LEU A 17 -43.69 -16.40 29.53
N PRO A 18 -42.73 -15.53 29.86
CA PRO A 18 -42.83 -14.14 29.51
C PRO A 18 -42.19 -13.94 28.13
N CYS A 19 -43.01 -13.52 27.18
CA CYS A 19 -42.58 -12.83 25.96
C CYS A 19 -41.70 -11.64 26.37
N VAL A 20 -40.39 -11.87 26.51
CA VAL A 20 -39.42 -10.79 26.45
C VAL A 20 -39.27 -10.49 24.97
N GLY A 21 -39.93 -9.42 24.55
CA GLY A 21 -39.72 -8.81 23.25
C GLY A 21 -38.23 -8.60 23.05
N LEU A 22 -37.64 -9.48 22.25
CA LEU A 22 -36.42 -9.17 21.53
C LEU A 22 -36.75 -7.94 20.69
N LEU A 23 -36.38 -6.78 21.23
CA LEU A 23 -36.05 -5.61 20.45
C LEU A 23 -34.91 -6.05 19.53
N PHE A 24 -35.29 -6.63 18.39
CA PHE A 24 -34.49 -6.59 17.19
C PHE A 24 -34.28 -5.11 16.92
N GLY A 25 -33.17 -4.57 17.44
CA GLY A 25 -32.60 -3.34 16.92
C GLY A 25 -32.53 -3.47 15.40
N PRO A 26 -32.65 -2.36 14.66
CA PRO A 26 -32.72 -2.42 13.22
C PRO A 26 -31.52 -3.22 12.73
N VAL A 27 -31.78 -4.38 12.12
CA VAL A 27 -30.82 -5.07 11.28
C VAL A 27 -30.54 -4.07 10.16
N MET A 28 -29.54 -3.21 10.39
CA MET A 28 -29.19 -2.13 9.50
C MET A 28 -29.04 -2.71 8.11
N GLN A 29 -29.75 -2.09 7.20
CA GLN A 29 -29.95 -2.44 5.81
C GLN A 29 -28.65 -2.21 5.02
N LEU A 30 -27.59 -2.95 5.38
CA LEU A 30 -26.32 -3.06 4.65
C LEU A 30 -26.49 -3.84 3.33
N CYS A 31 -27.68 -4.42 3.09
CA CYS A 31 -27.96 -5.26 1.93
C CYS A 31 -27.82 -4.54 0.58
N ALA A 32 -27.96 -3.21 0.54
CA ALA A 32 -27.83 -2.47 -0.72
C ALA A 32 -26.37 -2.25 -1.18
N ALA A 33 -25.39 -2.31 -0.27
CA ALA A 33 -23.98 -2.07 -0.59
C ALA A 33 -23.15 -3.36 -0.69
N ALA A 34 -23.78 -4.53 -0.63
CA ALA A 34 -23.10 -5.82 -0.56
C ALA A 34 -23.21 -6.65 -1.85
N ASN A 35 -23.97 -6.22 -2.85
CA ASN A 35 -24.12 -6.99 -4.08
C ASN A 35 -22.91 -6.76 -5.01
N PRO A 36 -22.17 -7.81 -5.40
CA PRO A 36 -21.02 -7.70 -6.30
C PRO A 36 -21.35 -7.15 -7.69
N ARG A 37 -22.64 -7.04 -8.03
CA ARG A 37 -23.14 -6.60 -9.35
C ARG A 37 -23.44 -5.09 -9.43
N ASP A 38 -23.26 -4.33 -8.37
CA ASP A 38 -23.68 -2.91 -8.31
C ASP A 38 -22.62 -1.92 -8.84
N PHE A 39 -21.54 -2.43 -9.43
CA PHE A 39 -20.45 -1.60 -9.94
C PHE A 39 -20.79 -0.96 -11.28
N GLN A 40 -21.01 0.36 -11.28
CA GLN A 40 -21.33 1.15 -12.47
C GLN A 40 -20.25 2.20 -12.76
N GLY A 41 -20.20 2.70 -13.98
CA GLY A 41 -19.24 3.74 -14.37
C GLY A 41 -18.65 3.53 -15.76
N LYS A 42 -18.00 4.56 -16.27
CA LYS A 42 -17.34 4.59 -17.58
C LYS A 42 -15.82 4.47 -17.40
N GLY A 43 -15.13 3.98 -18.43
CA GLY A 43 -13.67 3.89 -18.43
C GLY A 43 -13.11 2.72 -17.62
N LEU A 44 -12.01 2.96 -16.91
CA LEU A 44 -11.31 2.01 -16.04
C LEU A 44 -11.98 1.86 -14.68
N ALA A 45 -12.56 2.92 -14.15
CA ALA A 45 -13.18 2.93 -12.84
C ALA A 45 -14.62 2.38 -12.88
N LYS A 46 -14.98 1.61 -11.86
CA LYS A 46 -16.35 1.17 -11.58
C LYS A 46 -16.64 1.45 -10.12
N PHE A 47 -17.82 1.98 -9.81
CA PHE A 47 -18.19 2.46 -8.49
C PHE A 47 -19.42 1.71 -7.97
N ALA A 48 -19.36 1.32 -6.70
CA ALA A 48 -20.51 0.96 -5.89
C ALA A 48 -20.51 1.92 -4.69
N THR A 49 -21.59 2.67 -4.48
CA THR A 49 -21.62 3.69 -3.43
C THR A 49 -22.75 3.44 -2.44
N TYR A 50 -22.56 3.89 -1.21
CA TYR A 50 -23.59 3.86 -0.17
C TYR A 50 -23.60 5.18 0.57
N LYS A 51 -24.73 5.91 0.53
CA LYS A 51 -24.85 7.29 1.05
C LYS A 51 -23.77 8.25 0.53
N PHE A 52 -23.22 7.97 -0.66
CA PHE A 52 -22.21 8.77 -1.32
C PHE A 52 -22.57 8.93 -2.79
N THR A 53 -22.36 10.12 -3.33
CA THR A 53 -22.62 10.44 -4.73
C THR A 53 -21.30 10.65 -5.45
N VAL A 54 -21.05 9.85 -6.48
CA VAL A 54 -19.96 10.10 -7.45
C VAL A 54 -20.52 11.01 -8.52
N ASP A 55 -20.11 12.28 -8.50
CA ASP A 55 -20.42 13.20 -9.58
C ASP A 55 -19.53 12.95 -10.82
N ARG A 56 -19.86 13.61 -11.93
CA ARG A 56 -19.13 13.47 -13.19
C ARG A 56 -17.67 13.91 -13.10
N ASN A 57 -17.36 14.91 -12.27
CA ASN A 57 -16.00 15.43 -12.12
C ASN A 57 -15.13 14.44 -11.36
N LEU A 58 -15.67 13.84 -10.30
CA LEU A 58 -15.00 12.78 -9.54
C LEU A 58 -14.79 11.55 -10.43
N GLU A 59 -15.81 11.08 -11.15
CA GLU A 59 -15.67 9.95 -12.07
C GLU A 59 -14.60 10.20 -13.14
N TYR A 60 -14.59 11.40 -13.73
CA TYR A 60 -13.58 11.80 -14.72
C TYR A 60 -12.18 11.82 -14.10
N ALA A 61 -12.00 12.46 -12.95
CA ALA A 61 -10.71 12.60 -12.30
C ALA A 61 -10.13 11.24 -11.88
N VAL A 62 -10.96 10.34 -11.35
CA VAL A 62 -10.53 8.97 -11.01
C VAL A 62 -10.08 8.22 -12.26
N ASN A 63 -10.87 8.24 -13.34
CA ASN A 63 -10.50 7.57 -14.59
C ASN A 63 -9.24 8.14 -15.23
N PHE A 64 -9.09 9.47 -15.22
CA PHE A 64 -7.90 10.13 -15.74
C PHE A 64 -6.66 9.75 -14.94
N GLY A 65 -6.75 9.81 -13.59
CA GLY A 65 -5.69 9.36 -12.70
C GLY A 65 -5.32 7.89 -12.94
N LEU A 66 -6.31 6.99 -12.99
CA LEU A 66 -6.06 5.57 -13.28
C LEU A 66 -5.41 5.33 -14.64
N THR A 67 -5.81 6.08 -15.67
CA THR A 67 -5.20 5.97 -17.00
C THR A 67 -3.73 6.35 -16.94
N ASN A 68 -3.40 7.44 -16.25
CA ASN A 68 -2.02 7.88 -16.04
C ASN A 68 -1.22 6.88 -15.19
N LEU A 69 -1.83 6.33 -14.13
CA LEU A 69 -1.22 5.27 -13.32
C LEU A 69 -0.90 4.04 -14.17
N VAL A 70 -1.85 3.54 -14.96
CA VAL A 70 -1.62 2.41 -15.86
C VAL A 70 -0.47 2.70 -16.82
N VAL A 71 -0.45 3.87 -17.47
CA VAL A 71 0.65 4.26 -18.36
C VAL A 71 1.98 4.29 -17.62
N ALA A 72 2.04 4.91 -16.44
CA ALA A 72 3.27 5.01 -15.65
C ALA A 72 3.78 3.62 -15.22
N HIS A 73 2.91 2.72 -14.77
CA HIS A 73 3.28 1.35 -14.39
C HIS A 73 3.80 0.57 -15.60
N GLN A 74 3.08 0.61 -16.73
CA GLN A 74 3.52 -0.07 -17.95
C GLN A 74 4.87 0.46 -18.44
N GLN A 75 5.10 1.78 -18.35
CA GLN A 75 6.39 2.39 -18.69
C GLN A 75 7.49 2.01 -17.72
N ALA A 76 7.22 2.01 -16.42
CA ALA A 76 8.20 1.66 -15.38
C ALA A 76 8.70 0.23 -15.56
N PHE A 77 7.77 -0.70 -15.78
CA PHE A 77 8.08 -2.13 -15.78
C PHE A 77 8.19 -2.78 -17.16
N GLY A 78 7.80 -2.10 -18.25
CA GLY A 78 7.80 -2.68 -19.59
C GLY A 78 6.80 -3.82 -19.80
N LYS A 79 5.80 -3.95 -18.91
CA LYS A 79 4.76 -4.98 -18.95
C LYS A 79 3.40 -4.35 -19.21
N ARG A 80 2.57 -4.97 -20.06
CA ARG A 80 1.21 -4.50 -20.33
C ARG A 80 0.24 -4.99 -19.25
N ILE A 81 -0.75 -4.15 -18.93
CA ILE A 81 -1.85 -4.55 -18.06
C ILE A 81 -2.79 -5.53 -18.81
N PRO A 82 -3.41 -6.50 -18.12
CA PRO A 82 -4.34 -7.42 -18.77
C PRO A 82 -5.49 -6.71 -19.50
N ALA A 83 -5.91 -7.28 -20.62
CA ALA A 83 -7.07 -6.78 -21.37
C ALA A 83 -8.33 -6.82 -20.49
N GLY A 84 -9.16 -5.78 -20.58
CA GLY A 84 -10.38 -5.68 -19.78
C GLY A 84 -10.16 -5.27 -18.32
N PHE A 85 -8.94 -4.92 -17.90
CA PHE A 85 -8.68 -4.41 -16.55
C PHE A 85 -9.64 -3.26 -16.17
N LYS A 86 -10.23 -3.40 -14.99
CA LYS A 86 -11.08 -2.40 -14.33
C LYS A 86 -10.71 -2.33 -12.85
N VAL A 87 -10.89 -1.15 -12.28
CA VAL A 87 -10.74 -0.92 -10.84
C VAL A 87 -12.12 -0.69 -10.24
N GLN A 88 -12.47 -1.52 -9.27
CA GLN A 88 -13.72 -1.44 -8.53
C GLN A 88 -13.51 -0.60 -7.28
N TYR A 89 -14.33 0.43 -7.09
CA TYR A 89 -14.31 1.34 -5.95
C TYR A 89 -15.62 1.22 -5.19
N ARG A 90 -15.54 0.86 -3.91
CA ARG A 90 -16.64 0.90 -2.96
C ARG A 90 -16.47 2.10 -2.04
N ILE A 91 -17.37 3.06 -2.14
CA ILE A 91 -17.27 4.33 -1.41
C ILE A 91 -18.48 4.51 -0.50
N PHE A 92 -18.22 4.59 0.80
CA PHE A 92 -19.22 4.85 1.82
C PHE A 92 -19.31 6.33 2.17
N GLY A 93 -20.51 6.84 2.44
CA GLY A 93 -20.71 8.23 2.89
C GLY A 93 -20.24 8.47 4.32
N GLU A 94 -20.18 7.41 5.14
CA GLU A 94 -19.87 7.47 6.57
C GLU A 94 -18.81 6.44 6.95
N PHE A 95 -17.99 6.77 7.96
CA PHE A 95 -16.96 5.87 8.47
C PHE A 95 -17.55 4.58 9.08
N SER A 96 -18.67 4.68 9.80
CA SER A 96 -19.35 3.55 10.43
C SER A 96 -19.78 2.48 9.42
N ASP A 97 -20.28 2.89 8.26
CA ASP A 97 -20.71 1.98 7.19
C ASP A 97 -19.50 1.28 6.56
N TYR A 98 -18.40 2.02 6.37
CA TYR A 98 -17.11 1.47 5.91
C TYR A 98 -16.53 0.46 6.90
N GLU A 99 -16.49 0.79 8.19
CA GLU A 99 -16.04 -0.10 9.26
C GLU A 99 -16.87 -1.37 9.35
N ALA A 100 -18.20 -1.24 9.34
CA ALA A 100 -19.11 -2.37 9.37
C ALA A 100 -18.92 -3.29 8.15
N TYR A 101 -18.78 -2.72 6.95
CA TYR A 101 -18.52 -3.48 5.73
C TYR A 101 -17.18 -4.21 5.77
N SER A 102 -16.10 -3.52 6.15
CA SER A 102 -14.76 -4.11 6.22
C SER A 102 -14.67 -5.24 7.24
N GLN A 103 -15.30 -5.08 8.41
CA GLN A 103 -15.37 -6.13 9.41
C GLN A 103 -16.23 -7.32 8.95
N ARG A 104 -17.40 -7.07 8.36
CA ARG A 104 -18.31 -8.13 7.92
C ARG A 104 -17.78 -8.91 6.72
N VAL A 105 -17.32 -8.22 5.69
CA VAL A 105 -16.89 -8.85 4.44
C VAL A 105 -15.47 -9.37 4.57
N TYR A 106 -14.53 -8.56 5.05
CA TYR A 106 -13.10 -8.88 5.07
C TYR A 106 -12.55 -9.29 6.43
N ARG A 107 -13.35 -9.28 7.49
CA ARG A 107 -12.87 -9.50 8.88
C ARG A 107 -11.74 -8.55 9.25
N LYS A 108 -11.68 -7.39 8.59
CA LYS A 108 -10.65 -6.37 8.78
C LYS A 108 -11.15 -5.35 9.78
N LYS A 109 -10.48 -5.27 10.93
CA LYS A 109 -10.65 -4.16 11.87
C LYS A 109 -9.96 -2.94 11.31
N ILE A 110 -10.65 -1.82 11.32
CA ILE A 110 -10.14 -0.56 10.79
C ILE A 110 -10.42 0.56 11.80
N ASP A 111 -9.68 1.64 11.69
CA ASP A 111 -9.94 2.87 12.43
C ASP A 111 -9.94 4.07 11.47
N ARG A 112 -10.28 5.26 11.99
CA ARG A 112 -10.44 6.48 11.18
C ARG A 112 -9.18 6.95 10.47
N ARG A 113 -7.99 6.45 10.87
CA ARG A 113 -6.72 6.75 10.19
C ARG A 113 -6.55 5.96 8.90
N MET A 114 -7.25 4.82 8.76
CA MET A 114 -7.27 4.03 7.54
C MET A 114 -8.28 4.60 6.55
N LEU A 115 -7.81 5.49 5.67
CA LEU A 115 -8.66 6.23 4.73
C LEU A 115 -9.25 5.35 3.62
N GLY A 116 -8.59 4.23 3.31
CA GLY A 116 -9.06 3.21 2.38
C GLY A 116 -8.13 1.99 2.43
N TYR A 117 -8.51 0.95 1.69
CA TYR A 117 -7.62 -0.16 1.35
C TYR A 117 -8.07 -0.86 0.07
N TYR A 118 -7.13 -1.40 -0.67
CA TYR A 118 -7.35 -2.39 -1.71
C TYR A 118 -7.47 -3.79 -1.11
N SER A 119 -8.49 -4.55 -1.52
CA SER A 119 -8.64 -5.96 -1.18
C SER A 119 -8.27 -6.84 -2.37
N PRO A 120 -7.14 -7.57 -2.33
CA PRO A 120 -6.81 -8.54 -3.38
C PRO A 120 -7.84 -9.67 -3.49
N ARG A 121 -8.55 -10.01 -2.41
CA ARG A 121 -9.59 -11.05 -2.40
C ARG A 121 -10.88 -10.56 -3.07
N GLY A 122 -11.25 -9.32 -2.84
CA GLY A 122 -12.43 -8.70 -3.46
C GLY A 122 -12.18 -8.08 -4.82
N LYS A 123 -10.91 -7.87 -5.18
CA LYS A 123 -10.48 -7.05 -6.32
C LYS A 123 -11.15 -5.67 -6.33
N GLU A 124 -11.37 -5.11 -5.15
CA GLU A 124 -12.02 -3.80 -4.95
C GLU A 124 -11.22 -2.94 -3.97
N ILE A 125 -11.32 -1.63 -4.17
CA ILE A 125 -10.86 -0.59 -3.27
C ILE A 125 -12.03 -0.20 -2.40
N VAL A 126 -11.86 -0.21 -1.09
CA VAL A 126 -12.90 0.12 -0.12
C VAL A 126 -12.47 1.39 0.62
N THR A 127 -13.32 2.41 0.61
CA THR A 127 -13.03 3.70 1.23
C THR A 127 -14.33 4.40 1.67
N TRP A 128 -14.19 5.55 2.32
CA TRP A 128 -15.31 6.35 2.81
C TRP A 128 -15.08 7.83 2.50
N ARG A 129 -16.11 8.65 2.69
CA ARG A 129 -16.02 10.10 2.55
C ARG A 129 -15.17 10.68 3.69
N GLN A 130 -13.92 11.03 3.40
CA GLN A 130 -13.04 11.66 4.39
C GLN A 130 -13.55 13.04 4.80
N SER A 131 -13.21 13.46 6.04
CA SER A 131 -13.53 14.79 6.59
C SER A 131 -12.97 15.91 5.73
N GLU A 132 -11.76 15.73 5.22
CA GLU A 132 -11.09 16.61 4.28
C GLU A 132 -11.34 16.11 2.85
N PRO A 133 -12.19 16.76 2.04
CA PRO A 133 -12.57 16.24 0.72
C PRO A 133 -11.39 16.06 -0.23
N TRP A 134 -10.33 16.86 -0.06
CA TRP A 134 -9.12 16.79 -0.89
C TRP A 134 -8.34 15.48 -0.68
N ARG A 135 -8.56 14.74 0.43
CA ARG A 135 -7.87 13.47 0.70
C ARG A 135 -8.41 12.29 -0.11
N LEU A 136 -9.68 12.34 -0.53
CA LEU A 136 -10.31 11.23 -1.23
C LEU A 136 -9.55 10.86 -2.51
N MET A 137 -9.23 11.86 -3.35
CA MET A 137 -8.59 11.59 -4.65
C MET A 137 -7.20 10.95 -4.49
N PRO A 138 -6.26 11.49 -3.68
CA PRO A 138 -5.00 10.82 -3.38
C PRO A 138 -5.18 9.40 -2.86
N THR A 139 -6.11 9.16 -1.94
CA THR A 139 -6.41 7.80 -1.45
C THR A 139 -6.87 6.88 -2.60
N LEU A 140 -7.80 7.32 -3.45
CA LEU A 140 -8.27 6.52 -4.58
C LEU A 140 -7.16 6.18 -5.59
N GLN A 141 -6.16 7.07 -5.76
CA GLN A 141 -5.00 6.82 -6.62
C GLN A 141 -3.97 5.89 -5.96
N HIS A 142 -3.69 6.07 -4.67
CA HIS A 142 -2.82 5.17 -3.88
C HIS A 142 -3.33 3.73 -3.97
N GLU A 143 -4.60 3.52 -3.61
CA GLU A 143 -5.22 2.21 -3.68
C GLU A 143 -5.39 1.71 -5.13
N GLY A 144 -5.52 2.64 -6.09
CA GLY A 144 -5.48 2.35 -7.52
C GLY A 144 -4.15 1.74 -7.97
N CYS A 145 -3.03 2.17 -7.39
CA CYS A 145 -1.71 1.57 -7.63
C CYS A 145 -1.68 0.11 -7.15
N HIS A 146 -2.25 -0.19 -5.97
CA HIS A 146 -2.35 -1.56 -5.50
C HIS A 146 -3.15 -2.44 -6.46
N ALA A 147 -4.28 -1.95 -7.00
CA ALA A 147 -5.08 -2.68 -7.98
C ALA A 147 -4.32 -2.93 -9.30
N VAL A 148 -3.55 -1.95 -9.79
CA VAL A 148 -2.71 -2.10 -10.99
C VAL A 148 -1.60 -3.11 -10.75
N MET A 149 -0.89 -3.00 -9.62
CA MET A 149 0.20 -3.90 -9.25
C MET A 149 -0.28 -5.35 -9.09
N ASP A 150 -1.41 -5.56 -8.41
CA ASP A 150 -2.05 -6.88 -8.30
C ASP A 150 -2.46 -7.44 -9.67
N ALA A 151 -3.03 -6.64 -10.56
CA ALA A 151 -3.37 -7.10 -11.91
C ALA A 151 -2.13 -7.44 -12.76
N MET A 152 -1.01 -6.74 -12.56
CA MET A 152 0.21 -6.97 -13.32
C MET A 152 1.03 -8.14 -12.77
N TYR A 153 1.10 -8.34 -11.45
CA TYR A 153 2.05 -9.25 -10.82
C TYR A 153 1.43 -10.23 -9.83
N GLY A 154 0.18 -10.03 -9.44
CA GLY A 154 -0.46 -10.78 -8.36
C GLY A 154 0.15 -10.41 -7.02
N ASN A 155 0.43 -11.43 -6.21
CA ASN A 155 0.92 -11.24 -4.85
C ASN A 155 2.37 -10.73 -4.84
N LEU A 156 2.56 -9.53 -4.29
CA LEU A 156 3.84 -8.84 -4.16
C LEU A 156 4.12 -8.54 -2.68
N PRO A 157 5.40 -8.35 -2.28
CA PRO A 157 5.72 -8.09 -0.88
C PRO A 157 5.15 -6.73 -0.44
N PHE A 158 4.72 -6.68 0.82
CA PHE A 158 4.05 -5.51 1.42
C PHE A 158 4.77 -4.18 1.13
N TRP A 159 6.07 -4.11 1.37
CA TRP A 159 6.85 -2.88 1.16
C TRP A 159 6.83 -2.40 -0.30
N MET A 160 6.77 -3.31 -1.28
CA MET A 160 6.78 -2.96 -2.69
C MET A 160 5.42 -2.41 -3.10
N ILE A 161 4.34 -2.99 -2.57
CA ILE A 161 2.98 -2.53 -2.82
C ILE A 161 2.82 -1.11 -2.29
N GLU A 162 3.21 -0.85 -1.04
CA GLU A 162 3.14 0.49 -0.43
C GLU A 162 4.13 1.47 -1.06
N GLY A 163 5.40 1.08 -1.22
CA GLY A 163 6.43 1.94 -1.80
C GLY A 163 6.13 2.34 -3.24
N SER A 164 5.55 1.44 -4.04
CA SER A 164 5.10 1.76 -5.40
C SER A 164 3.89 2.70 -5.41
N ALA A 165 2.95 2.52 -4.49
CA ALA A 165 1.78 3.38 -4.38
C ALA A 165 2.16 4.80 -3.95
N ASP A 166 3.12 4.95 -3.05
CA ASP A 166 3.69 6.26 -2.72
C ASP A 166 4.44 6.86 -3.92
N TRP A 167 5.22 6.07 -4.65
CA TRP A 167 6.01 6.55 -5.77
C TRP A 167 5.17 6.98 -6.97
N PHE A 168 4.13 6.22 -7.32
CA PHE A 168 3.23 6.52 -8.44
C PHE A 168 2.06 7.42 -8.05
N GLY A 169 1.56 7.28 -6.82
CA GLY A 169 0.36 7.94 -6.29
C GLY A 169 0.60 9.33 -5.74
N GLU A 170 1.86 9.78 -5.64
CA GLU A 170 2.18 11.17 -5.37
C GLU A 170 1.42 12.09 -6.34
N ALA A 171 0.71 13.05 -5.74
CA ALA A 171 -0.43 13.72 -6.34
C ALA A 171 -0.21 14.15 -7.81
N PRO A 172 -1.22 13.99 -8.66
CA PRO A 172 -1.11 14.40 -10.05
C PRO A 172 -0.72 15.88 -10.17
N ALA A 173 0.09 16.20 -11.18
CA ALA A 173 0.70 17.51 -11.41
C ALA A 173 -0.25 18.73 -11.39
N TRP A 174 -1.57 18.54 -11.44
CA TRP A 174 -2.57 19.61 -11.32
C TRP A 174 -2.90 20.01 -9.87
N LEU A 175 -2.47 19.25 -8.85
CA LEU A 175 -2.61 19.60 -7.42
C LEU A 175 -1.50 20.56 -6.93
N GLN A 176 -0.75 21.18 -7.84
CA GLN A 176 0.47 21.91 -7.54
C GLN A 176 0.30 23.27 -6.84
N LYS A 177 -0.91 23.81 -6.62
CA LYS A 177 -1.09 25.01 -5.78
C LYS A 177 -2.47 25.09 -5.15
N ASN A 178 -2.51 25.32 -3.84
CA ASN A 178 -3.46 26.26 -3.23
C ASN A 178 -2.89 26.89 -1.95
N ASP A 179 -3.51 27.99 -1.53
CA ASP A 179 -3.03 28.95 -0.51
C ASP A 179 -2.95 28.40 0.93
N LYS A 180 -3.12 27.08 1.12
CA LYS A 180 -3.20 26.41 2.43
C LYS A 180 -2.11 25.35 2.68
N GLY A 181 -1.05 25.32 1.87
CA GLY A 181 0.20 24.66 2.28
C GLY A 181 0.21 23.14 2.27
N LEU A 182 -0.42 22.49 1.29
CA LEU A 182 0.07 21.16 0.87
C LEU A 182 1.46 21.35 0.22
N LEU A 183 2.46 20.58 0.67
CA LEU A 183 3.79 20.66 0.10
C LEU A 183 3.70 20.37 -1.40
N PRO A 184 4.23 21.23 -2.29
CA PRO A 184 4.38 20.89 -3.70
C PRO A 184 5.08 19.53 -3.78
N VAL A 185 4.63 18.65 -4.66
CA VAL A 185 5.19 17.30 -4.86
C VAL A 185 6.73 17.28 -4.83
N GLY A 186 7.38 18.31 -5.40
CA GLY A 186 8.85 18.44 -5.37
C GLY A 186 9.49 18.80 -4.00
N ARG A 187 8.76 19.41 -3.05
CA ARG A 187 9.26 19.65 -1.69
C ARG A 187 9.15 18.43 -0.81
N ASP A 188 8.15 17.57 -1.02
CA ASP A 188 8.01 16.34 -0.25
C ASP A 188 9.16 15.36 -0.56
N GLN A 189 9.37 15.05 -1.85
CA GLN A 189 10.48 14.19 -2.30
C GLN A 189 11.85 14.69 -1.82
N ARG A 190 12.08 16.01 -1.88
CA ARG A 190 13.28 16.65 -1.34
C ARG A 190 13.45 16.31 0.14
N ASN A 191 12.41 16.53 0.94
CA ASN A 191 12.47 16.29 2.38
C ASN A 191 12.66 14.80 2.69
N ARG A 192 12.07 13.89 1.91
CA ARG A 192 12.29 12.44 2.02
C ARG A 192 13.78 12.11 1.85
N TRP A 193 14.40 12.56 0.75
CA TRP A 193 15.83 12.30 0.52
C TRP A 193 16.74 12.87 1.61
N LEU A 194 16.47 14.09 2.08
CA LEU A 194 17.28 14.70 3.15
C LEU A 194 17.14 13.96 4.48
N ARG A 195 15.93 13.49 4.80
CA ARG A 195 15.66 12.70 6.02
C ARG A 195 16.31 11.31 5.95
N LEU A 196 16.22 10.64 4.80
CA LEU A 196 16.89 9.36 4.57
C LEU A 196 18.41 9.47 4.65
N GLU A 197 19.00 10.57 4.13
CA GLU A 197 20.43 10.83 4.27
C GLU A 197 20.84 11.09 5.72
N ASP A 198 20.03 11.83 6.49
CA ASP A 198 20.27 11.99 7.92
C ASP A 198 20.23 10.65 8.66
N MET A 199 19.26 9.79 8.35
CA MET A 199 19.17 8.43 8.89
C MET A 199 20.40 7.60 8.51
N ARG A 200 20.83 7.64 7.24
CA ARG A 200 22.02 6.94 6.75
C ARG A 200 23.27 7.34 7.52
N ARG A 201 23.51 8.65 7.67
CA ARG A 201 24.68 9.19 8.38
C ARG A 201 24.68 8.85 9.87
N LYS A 202 23.50 8.69 10.48
CA LYS A 202 23.34 8.32 11.89
C LYS A 202 23.28 6.80 12.11
N GLY A 203 23.41 5.98 11.07
CA GLY A 203 23.28 4.53 11.19
C GLY A 203 21.88 4.08 11.62
N ARG A 204 20.84 4.85 11.26
CA ARG A 204 19.42 4.62 11.61
C ARG A 204 18.59 4.05 10.47
N LEU A 205 19.21 3.73 9.33
CA LEU A 205 18.52 2.97 8.29
C LEU A 205 18.27 1.54 8.79
N PRO A 206 17.13 0.92 8.43
CA PRO A 206 16.86 -0.46 8.79
C PRO A 206 17.80 -1.42 8.05
N ASP A 207 18.02 -2.59 8.63
CA ASP A 207 18.56 -3.73 7.87
C ASP A 207 17.59 -4.06 6.72
N ILE A 208 18.10 -4.08 5.48
CA ILE A 208 17.21 -4.19 4.32
C ILE A 208 16.48 -5.54 4.27
N ARG A 209 17.12 -6.61 4.79
CA ARG A 209 16.53 -7.94 4.81
C ARG A 209 15.38 -7.97 5.80
N GLN A 210 15.55 -7.40 6.98
CA GLN A 210 14.47 -7.25 7.95
C GLN A 210 13.32 -6.42 7.38
N TYR A 211 13.63 -5.31 6.70
CA TYR A 211 12.62 -4.48 6.05
C TYR A 211 11.85 -5.21 4.94
N PHE A 212 12.53 -5.99 4.10
CA PHE A 212 11.88 -6.79 3.05
C PHE A 212 10.96 -7.88 3.59
N LEU A 213 11.18 -8.30 4.84
CA LEU A 213 10.42 -9.35 5.51
C LEU A 213 9.20 -8.84 6.30
N THR A 214 8.98 -7.52 6.36
CA THR A 214 7.77 -6.96 7.00
C THR A 214 6.54 -7.20 6.14
N ASP A 215 5.42 -7.58 6.76
CA ASP A 215 4.16 -7.89 6.06
C ASP A 215 2.96 -7.04 6.51
N LYS A 216 3.18 -6.14 7.48
CA LYS A 216 2.13 -5.30 8.10
C LYS A 216 2.70 -4.01 8.71
N TYR A 217 1.82 -3.04 8.93
CA TYR A 217 2.21 -1.74 9.52
C TYR A 217 2.73 -1.84 10.96
N GLU A 218 2.32 -2.85 11.73
CA GLU A 218 2.84 -3.04 13.09
C GLU A 218 4.35 -3.30 13.09
N ASP A 219 4.87 -3.97 12.06
CA ASP A 219 6.31 -4.21 11.93
C ASP A 219 7.05 -2.91 11.67
N TRP A 220 6.54 -2.05 10.79
CA TRP A 220 7.08 -0.70 10.56
C TRP A 220 6.99 0.17 11.81
N SER A 221 5.84 0.12 12.49
CA SER A 221 5.62 0.85 13.74
C SER A 221 6.63 0.45 14.81
N ASN A 222 6.99 -0.83 14.91
CA ASN A 222 8.00 -1.29 15.85
C ASN A 222 9.43 -0.98 15.39
N MET A 223 9.68 -1.02 14.07
CA MET A 223 10.99 -0.72 13.49
C MET A 223 11.38 0.76 13.58
N PHE A 224 10.40 1.66 13.57
CA PHE A 224 10.62 3.11 13.48
C PHE A 224 10.00 3.90 14.64
N ASP A 225 10.00 3.33 15.86
CA ASP A 225 9.54 4.03 17.07
C ASP A 225 8.15 4.69 16.93
N LYS A 226 7.21 3.94 16.34
CA LYS A 226 5.83 4.33 16.01
C LYS A 226 5.68 5.34 14.87
N ASP A 227 6.77 5.79 14.25
CA ASP A 227 6.74 6.60 13.03
C ASP A 227 6.62 5.72 11.78
N ILE A 228 5.40 5.30 11.48
CA ILE A 228 5.11 4.53 10.27
C ILE A 228 5.44 5.28 8.97
N GLY A 229 5.53 6.62 9.02
CA GLY A 229 5.89 7.45 7.88
C GLY A 229 7.29 7.15 7.36
N LEU A 230 8.22 6.79 8.26
CA LEU A 230 9.56 6.33 7.87
C LEU A 230 9.51 5.01 7.09
N GLY A 231 8.55 4.12 7.38
CA GLY A 231 8.34 2.92 6.56
C GLY A 231 8.01 3.29 5.12
N TYR A 232 7.09 4.23 4.92
CA TYR A 232 6.77 4.75 3.59
C TYR A 232 7.98 5.39 2.89
N ASP A 233 8.77 6.21 3.58
CA ASP A 233 9.99 6.82 3.01
C ASP A 233 11.00 5.76 2.52
N ILE A 234 11.21 4.74 3.34
CA ILE A 234 12.11 3.63 3.03
C ILE A 234 11.57 2.87 1.82
N GLY A 235 10.30 2.44 1.85
CA GLY A 235 9.66 1.75 0.74
C GLY A 235 9.69 2.54 -0.57
N TRP A 236 9.37 3.83 -0.52
CA TRP A 236 9.44 4.75 -1.65
C TRP A 236 10.86 4.85 -2.21
N SER A 237 11.88 5.02 -1.37
CA SER A 237 13.26 5.18 -1.82
C SER A 237 13.86 3.89 -2.39
N ILE A 238 13.49 2.74 -1.82
CA ILE A 238 13.86 1.43 -2.34
C ILE A 238 13.19 1.24 -3.70
N PHE A 239 11.91 1.58 -3.83
CA PHE A 239 11.20 1.47 -5.09
C PHE A 239 11.80 2.41 -6.16
N ASP A 240 12.12 3.65 -5.80
CA ASP A 240 12.81 4.59 -6.68
C ASP A 240 14.17 4.04 -7.15
N PHE A 241 14.98 3.53 -6.22
CA PHE A 241 16.23 2.85 -6.54
C PHE A 241 15.98 1.67 -7.48
N PHE A 242 15.00 0.82 -7.18
CA PHE A 242 14.68 -0.37 -7.97
C PHE A 242 14.32 -0.01 -9.41
N ILE A 243 13.49 1.01 -9.63
CA ILE A 243 13.03 1.41 -10.96
C ILE A 243 14.09 2.22 -11.72
N ARG A 244 14.77 3.16 -11.06
CA ARG A 244 15.66 4.12 -11.72
C ARG A 244 17.10 3.62 -11.86
N SER A 245 17.63 2.87 -10.89
CA SER A 245 19.03 2.42 -10.92
C SER A 245 19.35 1.58 -12.15
N GLY A 246 18.45 0.67 -12.53
CA GLY A 246 18.61 -0.15 -13.73
C GLY A 246 18.76 0.69 -15.00
N ARG A 247 17.94 1.74 -15.13
CA ARG A 247 18.00 2.67 -16.27
C ARG A 247 19.29 3.50 -16.25
N SER A 248 19.64 4.06 -15.10
CA SER A 248 20.83 4.89 -14.92
C SER A 248 22.12 4.11 -15.18
N ALA A 249 22.20 2.87 -14.72
CA ALA A 249 23.35 1.99 -14.90
C ALA A 249 23.30 1.17 -16.20
N LYS A 250 22.22 1.27 -16.99
CA LYS A 250 21.97 0.46 -18.20
C LYS A 250 22.03 -1.06 -17.95
N VAL A 251 21.44 -1.49 -16.83
CA VAL A 251 21.37 -2.88 -16.39
C VAL A 251 19.92 -3.32 -16.18
N VAL A 252 19.70 -4.63 -16.18
CA VAL A 252 18.36 -5.24 -16.12
C VAL A 252 18.09 -6.03 -14.84
N TRP A 253 19.01 -6.01 -13.87
CA TRP A 253 18.87 -6.78 -12.62
C TRP A 253 17.58 -6.48 -11.83
N PRO A 254 17.09 -5.22 -11.74
CA PRO A 254 15.82 -4.96 -11.08
C PRO A 254 14.64 -5.65 -11.78
N GLN A 255 14.57 -5.55 -13.11
CA GLN A 255 13.52 -6.22 -13.89
C GLN A 255 13.62 -7.74 -13.76
N GLN A 256 14.84 -8.29 -13.77
CA GLN A 256 15.08 -9.72 -13.57
C GLN A 256 14.67 -10.19 -12.17
N ALA A 257 14.97 -9.41 -11.12
CA ALA A 257 14.62 -9.74 -9.75
C ALA A 257 13.09 -9.75 -9.57
N LEU A 258 12.38 -8.79 -10.15
CA LEU A 258 10.92 -8.75 -10.13
C LEU A 258 10.29 -9.89 -10.94
N ALA A 259 10.84 -10.18 -12.13
CA ALA A 259 10.38 -11.29 -12.95
C ALA A 259 10.56 -12.63 -12.22
N GLU A 260 11.71 -12.82 -11.57
CA GLU A 260 12.00 -14.02 -10.79
C GLU A 260 11.10 -14.15 -9.57
N ALA A 261 10.86 -13.04 -8.83
CA ALA A 261 9.93 -13.02 -7.71
C ALA A 261 8.51 -13.39 -8.14
N THR A 262 8.03 -12.80 -9.25
CA THR A 262 6.71 -13.09 -9.81
C THR A 262 6.58 -14.55 -10.21
N ARG A 263 7.56 -15.08 -10.93
CA ARG A 263 7.60 -16.48 -11.38
C ARG A 263 7.57 -17.44 -10.18
N ARG A 264 8.38 -17.17 -9.14
CA ARG A 264 8.41 -17.97 -7.91
C ARG A 264 7.10 -17.89 -7.11
N SER A 265 6.48 -16.71 -7.04
CA SER A 265 5.19 -16.49 -6.38
C SER A 265 4.08 -17.34 -7.02
N GLN A 266 4.08 -17.43 -8.35
CA GLN A 266 3.16 -18.30 -9.09
C GLN A 266 3.41 -19.80 -8.83
N GLN A 267 4.66 -20.21 -8.67
CA GLN A 267 5.02 -21.61 -8.40
C GLN A 267 4.83 -22.02 -6.93
N MET A 268 4.86 -21.06 -6.00
CA MET A 268 4.77 -21.28 -4.56
C MET A 268 3.70 -20.36 -3.93
N PRO A 269 2.42 -20.52 -4.28
CA PRO A 269 1.36 -19.59 -3.87
C PRO A 269 1.13 -19.55 -2.36
N ASN A 270 1.57 -20.57 -1.62
CA ASN A 270 1.44 -20.66 -0.17
C ASN A 270 2.65 -20.07 0.58
N ARG A 271 3.68 -19.61 -0.14
CA ARG A 271 4.87 -19.00 0.47
C ARG A 271 4.69 -17.49 0.56
N PRO A 272 5.07 -16.84 1.68
CA PRO A 272 4.99 -15.39 1.80
C PRO A 272 5.76 -14.66 0.68
N PRO A 273 5.14 -13.67 0.02
CA PRO A 273 5.78 -12.93 -1.07
C PRO A 273 7.04 -12.17 -0.63
N GLU A 274 7.12 -11.76 0.64
CA GLU A 274 8.28 -11.15 1.28
C GLU A 274 9.53 -12.05 1.21
N ILE A 275 9.34 -13.34 1.55
CA ILE A 275 10.41 -14.34 1.51
C ILE A 275 10.82 -14.61 0.05
N ILE A 276 9.83 -14.78 -0.83
CA ILE A 276 10.08 -15.04 -2.25
C ILE A 276 10.89 -13.91 -2.87
N PHE A 277 10.48 -12.66 -2.63
CA PHE A 277 11.12 -11.50 -3.20
C PHE A 277 12.55 -11.34 -2.68
N THR A 278 12.75 -11.48 -1.37
CA THR A 278 14.09 -11.41 -0.75
C THR A 278 15.03 -12.43 -1.39
N GLN A 279 14.56 -13.66 -1.61
CA GLN A 279 15.35 -14.70 -2.27
C GLN A 279 15.61 -14.41 -3.75
N ALA A 280 14.65 -13.81 -4.45
CA ALA A 280 14.82 -13.41 -5.84
C ALA A 280 15.91 -12.34 -5.98
N VAL A 281 15.90 -11.32 -5.12
CA VAL A 281 16.97 -10.31 -5.04
C VAL A 281 18.31 -10.98 -4.72
N ASP A 282 18.37 -11.85 -3.71
CA ASP A 282 19.63 -12.49 -3.34
C ASP A 282 20.23 -13.40 -4.43
N THR A 283 19.35 -13.95 -5.29
CA THR A 283 19.74 -14.79 -6.43
C THR A 283 20.21 -13.95 -7.62
N VAL A 284 19.46 -12.90 -7.96
CA VAL A 284 19.61 -12.17 -9.23
C VAL A 284 20.52 -10.95 -9.10
N TRP A 285 20.51 -10.30 -7.93
CA TRP A 285 21.29 -9.09 -7.74
C TRP A 285 22.79 -9.42 -7.73
N PRO A 286 23.64 -8.60 -8.37
CA PRO A 286 25.08 -8.87 -8.43
C PRO A 286 25.68 -9.03 -7.03
N LYS A 287 26.67 -9.91 -6.93
CA LYS A 287 27.46 -10.14 -5.71
C LYS A 287 28.79 -9.43 -5.85
N ILE A 288 29.12 -8.56 -4.91
CA ILE A 288 30.41 -7.83 -4.90
C ILE A 288 31.38 -8.48 -3.91
N ARG A 289 32.66 -8.55 -4.28
CA ARG A 289 33.74 -8.93 -3.36
C ARG A 289 34.39 -7.68 -2.79
N ARG A 290 34.46 -7.59 -1.46
CA ARG A 290 35.14 -6.50 -0.75
C ARG A 290 36.67 -6.65 -0.85
N PRO A 291 37.44 -5.57 -0.63
CA PRO A 291 38.91 -5.62 -0.64
C PRO A 291 39.52 -6.62 0.35
N ASN A 292 38.85 -6.87 1.48
CA ASN A 292 39.24 -7.88 2.47
C ASN A 292 38.93 -9.33 2.02
N GLY A 293 38.49 -9.54 0.79
CA GLY A 293 38.17 -10.86 0.24
C GLY A 293 36.77 -11.37 0.56
N GLN A 294 35.99 -10.72 1.43
CA GLN A 294 34.61 -11.09 1.77
C GLN A 294 33.70 -10.93 0.55
N GLN A 295 32.95 -11.98 0.20
CA GLN A 295 31.91 -11.89 -0.84
C GLN A 295 30.57 -11.51 -0.20
N LEU A 296 29.97 -10.44 -0.69
CA LEU A 296 28.63 -10.04 -0.31
C LEU A 296 27.59 -10.86 -1.06
N THR A 297 26.51 -11.16 -0.36
CA THR A 297 25.28 -11.70 -0.92
C THR A 297 24.59 -10.67 -1.84
N GLY A 298 23.59 -11.11 -2.59
CA GLY A 298 22.88 -10.22 -3.52
C GLY A 298 22.10 -9.15 -2.75
N ILE A 299 21.50 -9.53 -1.61
CA ILE A 299 20.77 -8.58 -0.76
C ILE A 299 21.69 -7.58 -0.06
N GLU A 300 22.88 -7.98 0.40
CA GLU A 300 23.86 -7.05 0.98
C GLU A 300 24.39 -6.08 -0.07
N THR A 301 24.60 -6.56 -1.30
CA THR A 301 25.00 -5.68 -2.41
C THR A 301 23.88 -4.71 -2.80
N PHE A 302 22.62 -5.18 -2.78
CA PHE A 302 21.45 -4.33 -2.96
C PHE A 302 21.42 -3.20 -1.94
N GLU A 303 21.63 -3.52 -0.66
CA GLU A 303 21.64 -2.55 0.43
C GLU A 303 22.69 -1.46 0.22
N VAL A 304 23.93 -1.85 -0.09
CA VAL A 304 25.02 -0.90 -0.37
C VAL A 304 24.67 0.02 -1.55
N GLY A 305 24.07 -0.53 -2.60
CA GLY A 305 23.62 0.23 -3.76
C GLY A 305 22.52 1.22 -3.42
N TRP A 306 21.51 0.80 -2.66
CA TRP A 306 20.42 1.66 -2.20
C TRP A 306 20.90 2.78 -1.27
N GLN A 307 21.79 2.48 -0.32
CA GLN A 307 22.37 3.51 0.56
C GLN A 307 23.18 4.56 -0.23
N SER A 308 23.91 4.11 -1.27
CA SER A 308 24.61 5.01 -2.20
C SER A 308 23.63 5.84 -3.03
N TRP A 309 22.48 5.26 -3.42
CA TRP A 309 21.41 5.98 -4.12
C TRP A 309 20.80 7.11 -3.27
N ILE A 310 20.56 6.86 -1.98
CA ILE A 310 20.12 7.90 -1.03
C ILE A 310 21.10 9.06 -1.02
N GLU A 311 22.39 8.76 -0.88
CA GLU A 311 23.44 9.79 -0.81
C GLU A 311 23.50 10.64 -2.09
N ILE A 312 23.45 10.01 -3.26
CA ILE A 312 23.48 10.71 -4.56
C ILE A 312 22.29 11.67 -4.68
N ASN A 313 21.08 11.21 -4.37
CA ASN A 313 19.88 12.02 -4.49
C ASN A 313 19.83 13.16 -3.45
N ALA A 314 20.22 12.89 -2.21
CA ALA A 314 20.28 13.92 -1.17
C ALA A 314 21.32 14.99 -1.50
N ARG A 315 22.49 14.62 -2.05
CA ARG A 315 23.49 15.59 -2.55
C ARG A 315 22.91 16.47 -3.65
N ALA A 316 22.17 15.88 -4.60
CA ALA A 316 21.52 16.64 -5.68
C ALA A 316 20.51 17.66 -5.11
N GLU A 317 19.69 17.27 -4.13
CA GLU A 317 18.75 18.18 -3.48
C GLU A 317 19.43 19.30 -2.69
N LEU A 318 20.53 19.00 -1.99
CA LEU A 318 21.34 20.02 -1.31
C LEU A 318 21.95 21.03 -2.29
N MET A 319 22.37 20.59 -3.48
CA MET A 319 22.85 21.49 -4.53
C MET A 319 21.75 22.43 -5.01
N LYS A 320 20.53 21.91 -5.27
CA LYS A 320 19.37 22.74 -5.63
C LYS A 320 19.05 23.80 -4.58
N ILE A 321 19.07 23.43 -3.28
CA ILE A 321 18.86 24.38 -2.18
C ILE A 321 19.92 25.49 -2.18
N ARG A 322 21.20 25.13 -2.40
CA ARG A 322 22.30 26.11 -2.45
C ARG A 322 22.11 27.08 -3.61
N GLU A 323 21.71 26.60 -4.79
CA GLU A 323 21.41 27.44 -5.95
C GLU A 323 20.20 28.36 -5.73
N GLU A 324 19.12 27.84 -5.12
CA GLU A 324 17.95 28.62 -4.76
C GLU A 324 18.31 29.76 -3.79
N LYS A 325 19.17 29.51 -2.80
CA LYS A 325 19.66 30.53 -1.87
C LYS A 325 20.51 31.58 -2.58
N LYS A 326 21.42 31.18 -3.48
CA LYS A 326 22.23 32.12 -4.27
C LYS A 326 21.37 33.05 -5.13
N LYS A 327 20.29 32.53 -5.72
CA LYS A 327 19.36 33.30 -6.57
C LYS A 327 18.50 34.31 -5.80
N LYS A 328 18.31 34.13 -4.49
CA LYS A 328 17.45 35.00 -3.68
C LYS A 328 18.16 36.25 -3.14
N GLY A 329 19.48 36.38 -3.36
CA GLY A 329 20.27 37.47 -2.80
C GLY A 329 20.35 37.42 -1.26
N PRO A 330 21.28 38.18 -0.65
CA PRO A 330 21.29 38.40 0.80
C PRO A 330 20.05 39.16 1.28
#